data_AF-A0AAW1H6H9-F1
#
_entry.id   AF-A0AAW1H6H9-F1
#
_cell.length_a   1.000
_cell.length_b   1.000
_cell.length_c   1.000
_cell.angle_alpha   90.00
_cell.angle_beta   90.00
_cell.angle_gamma   90.00
#
_symmetry.space_group_name_H-M   'P 1'
#
loop_
_entity.id
_entity.type
_entity.pdbx_description
1 polymer ?
#
loop_
_entity_poly.entity_id
_entity_poly.type
_entity_poly.pdbx_seq_one_letter_code
_entity_poly.pdbx_strand_id
1 'polypeptide(L)'
;MGKLYIICSILMATLFVTSSFVQFNDPDWYFWIALYAGAAYVNLMNVVGIVSYERTLDVGNVMLILGQFLLSKVVLEGGLVRLLSMDLRERLVRETIGSALVIVCMIFQISASASFDRDSAKQVKTEVAPATKYGMAMLVGIGYGLSAMFLMSSNVGPIMKSNTRFKDT
;
A
#
# COMPACT_ATOMS: atom_id res chain seq x y z
N MET A 1 -4.57 11.04 18.44
CA MET A 1 -3.67 10.84 17.28
C MET A 1 -3.07 12.15 16.82
N GLY A 2 -1.79 12.16 16.40
CA GLY A 2 -1.18 13.36 15.83
C GLY A 2 -1.72 13.67 14.43
N LYS A 3 -1.91 14.96 14.10
CA LYS A 3 -2.48 15.41 12.80
C LYS A 3 -1.76 14.82 11.59
N LEU A 4 -0.43 14.75 11.64
CA LEU A 4 0.39 14.17 10.56
C LEU A 4 0.05 12.70 10.30
N TYR A 5 -0.09 11.90 11.35
CA TYR A 5 -0.40 10.48 11.22
C TYR A 5 -1.80 10.27 10.65
N ILE A 6 -2.78 11.07 11.06
CA ILE A 6 -4.14 11.06 10.49
C ILE A 6 -4.08 11.31 8.98
N ILE A 7 -3.37 12.37 8.57
CA ILE A 7 -3.21 12.72 7.16
C ILE A 7 -2.53 11.57 6.41
N CYS A 8 -1.44 11.02 6.94
CA CYS A 8 -0.73 9.90 6.31
C CYS A 8 -1.63 8.67 6.16
N SER A 9 -2.43 8.35 7.16
CA SER A 9 -3.36 7.21 7.14
C SER A 9 -4.46 7.40 6.08
N ILE A 10 -5.02 8.60 5.94
CA ILE A 10 -6.01 8.93 4.90
C ILE A 10 -5.38 8.84 3.50
N LEU A 11 -4.16 9.38 3.34
CA LEU A 11 -3.42 9.30 2.08
C LEU A 11 -3.11 7.84 1.70
N MET A 12 -2.69 7.02 2.67
CA MET A 12 -2.49 5.58 2.46
C MET A 12 -3.78 4.86 2.06
N ALA A 13 -4.89 5.14 2.73
CA ALA A 13 -6.19 4.57 2.37
C ALA A 13 -6.58 4.94 0.94
N THR A 14 -6.40 6.20 0.56
CA THR A 14 -6.68 6.70 -0.78
C THR A 14 -5.81 6.00 -1.82
N LEU A 15 -4.52 5.85 -1.55
CA LEU A 15 -3.58 5.15 -2.41
C LEU A 15 -3.97 3.69 -2.65
N PHE A 16 -4.39 2.95 -1.61
CA PHE A 16 -4.84 1.57 -1.75
C PHE A 16 -6.14 1.47 -2.55
N VAL A 17 -7.10 2.35 -2.30
CA VAL A 17 -8.34 2.42 -3.10
C VAL A 17 -8.02 2.72 -4.56
N THR A 18 -7.13 3.66 -4.86
CA THR A 18 -6.73 3.93 -6.25
C THR A 18 -6.00 2.74 -6.88
N SER A 19 -5.19 2.01 -6.08
CA SER A 19 -4.42 0.86 -6.56
C SER A 19 -5.31 -0.35 -6.89
N SER A 20 -6.45 -0.52 -6.20
CA SER A 20 -7.37 -1.62 -6.46
C SER A 20 -8.06 -1.50 -7.82
N PHE A 21 -8.33 -0.28 -8.28
CA PHE A 21 -8.87 -0.05 -9.63
C PHE A 21 -7.90 -0.49 -10.73
N VAL A 22 -6.59 -0.32 -10.52
CA VAL A 22 -5.57 -0.73 -11.51
C VAL A 22 -5.48 -2.25 -11.64
N GLN A 23 -5.81 -2.99 -10.58
CA GLN A 23 -5.71 -4.44 -10.53
C GLN A 23 -6.94 -5.17 -11.06
N PHE A 24 -8.01 -4.45 -11.40
CA PHE A 24 -9.24 -5.06 -11.92
C PHE A 24 -9.01 -5.87 -13.21
N ASN A 25 -7.94 -5.55 -13.94
CA ASN A 25 -7.58 -6.21 -15.20
C ASN A 25 -6.60 -7.39 -15.03
N ASP A 26 -6.21 -7.72 -13.79
CA ASP A 26 -5.31 -8.84 -13.50
C ASP A 26 -6.12 -10.14 -13.24
N PRO A 27 -5.68 -11.32 -13.70
CA PRO A 27 -6.44 -12.58 -13.57
C PRO A 27 -6.76 -13.01 -12.12
N ASP A 28 -6.01 -12.50 -11.13
CA ASP A 28 -6.21 -12.79 -9.70
C ASP A 28 -6.83 -11.60 -8.94
N TRP A 29 -7.56 -10.73 -9.64
CA TRP A 29 -8.06 -9.44 -9.12
C TRP A 29 -8.82 -9.55 -7.79
N TYR A 30 -9.54 -10.65 -7.54
CA TYR A 30 -10.31 -10.84 -6.31
C TYR A 30 -9.47 -10.74 -5.04
N PHE A 31 -8.30 -11.39 -5.03
CA PHE A 31 -7.42 -11.37 -3.85
C PHE A 31 -6.78 -10.01 -3.65
N TRP A 32 -6.41 -9.35 -4.75
CA TRP A 32 -5.79 -8.04 -4.74
C TRP A 32 -6.75 -6.92 -4.30
N ILE A 33 -7.98 -6.93 -4.81
CA ILE A 33 -9.02 -6.00 -4.37
C ILE A 33 -9.32 -6.22 -2.89
N ALA A 34 -9.46 -7.47 -2.44
CA ALA A 34 -9.68 -7.76 -1.01
C ALA A 34 -8.54 -7.24 -0.14
N LEU A 35 -7.29 -7.44 -0.55
CA LEU A 35 -6.10 -6.97 0.16
C LEU A 35 -6.10 -5.43 0.29
N TYR A 36 -6.28 -4.71 -0.82
CA TYR A 36 -6.22 -3.25 -0.79
C TYR A 36 -7.45 -2.61 -0.16
N ALA A 37 -8.65 -3.15 -0.38
CA ALA A 37 -9.85 -2.66 0.28
C ALA A 37 -9.77 -2.87 1.80
N GLY A 38 -9.30 -4.04 2.24
CA GLY A 38 -9.07 -4.32 3.66
C GLY A 38 -7.98 -3.44 4.26
N ALA A 39 -6.88 -3.21 3.55
CA ALA A 39 -5.84 -2.28 3.98
C ALA A 39 -6.36 -0.84 4.09
N ALA A 40 -7.16 -0.37 3.12
CA ALA A 40 -7.80 0.95 3.18
C ALA A 40 -8.77 1.05 4.36
N TYR A 41 -9.55 0.00 4.61
CA TYR A 41 -10.45 -0.07 5.75
C TYR A 41 -9.71 0.08 7.08
N VAL A 42 -8.63 -0.67 7.31
CA VAL A 42 -7.81 -0.56 8.54
C VAL A 42 -7.24 0.85 8.71
N ASN A 43 -6.73 1.45 7.63
CA ASN A 43 -6.21 2.82 7.65
C ASN A 43 -7.30 3.86 8.01
N LEU A 44 -8.54 3.66 7.57
CA LEU A 44 -9.65 4.54 7.91
C LEU A 44 -10.15 4.30 9.33
N MET A 45 -10.34 3.05 9.75
CA MET A 45 -10.87 2.72 11.08
C MET A 45 -9.95 3.22 12.20
N ASN A 46 -8.63 3.15 11.99
CA ASN A 46 -7.67 3.74 12.92
C ASN A 46 -7.84 5.26 13.06
N VAL A 47 -8.14 5.97 11.97
CA VAL A 47 -8.35 7.42 12.00
C VAL A 47 -9.65 7.80 12.70
N VAL A 48 -10.74 7.12 12.37
CA VAL A 48 -12.07 7.53 12.87
C VAL A 48 -12.28 7.06 14.32
N GLY A 49 -11.53 6.06 14.78
CA GLY A 49 -11.60 5.58 16.17
C GLY A 49 -12.96 4.99 16.57
N ILE A 50 -13.80 4.65 15.58
CA ILE A 50 -15.14 4.08 15.78
C ILE A 50 -15.07 2.60 16.13
N VAL A 51 -14.06 1.89 15.61
CA VAL A 51 -13.93 0.44 15.74
C VAL A 51 -12.95 0.11 16.86
N SER A 52 -13.33 -0.88 17.68
CA SER A 52 -12.50 -1.40 18.77
C SER A 52 -11.13 -1.84 18.28
N TYR A 53 -10.10 -1.61 19.10
CA TYR A 53 -8.73 -2.06 18.85
C TYR A 53 -8.63 -3.53 18.39
N GLU A 54 -9.34 -4.44 19.07
CA GLU A 54 -9.31 -5.88 18.79
C GLU A 54 -9.73 -6.20 17.35
N ARG A 55 -10.81 -5.59 16.88
CA ARG A 55 -11.31 -5.75 15.50
C ARG A 55 -10.32 -5.22 14.46
N THR A 56 -9.72 -4.06 14.72
CA THR A 56 -8.71 -3.49 13.82
C THR A 56 -7.47 -4.38 13.76
N LEU A 57 -7.08 -4.97 14.89
CA LEU A 57 -5.96 -5.91 14.99
C LEU A 57 -6.25 -7.21 14.24
N ASP A 58 -7.43 -7.79 14.42
CA ASP A 58 -7.86 -9.00 13.72
C ASP A 58 -7.85 -8.80 12.20
N VAL A 59 -8.51 -7.73 11.72
CA VAL A 59 -8.54 -7.42 10.29
C VAL A 59 -7.14 -7.12 9.76
N GLY A 60 -6.32 -6.38 10.51
CA GLY A 60 -4.92 -6.09 10.17
C GLY A 60 -4.09 -7.36 10.04
N ASN A 61 -4.25 -8.32 10.96
CA ASN A 61 -3.55 -9.61 10.90
C ASN A 61 -3.99 -10.47 9.71
N VAL A 62 -5.29 -10.51 9.41
CA VAL A 62 -5.79 -11.21 8.21
C VAL A 62 -5.20 -10.58 6.96
N MET A 63 -5.14 -9.25 6.88
CA MET A 63 -4.52 -8.55 5.74
C MET A 63 -3.01 -8.77 5.65
N LEU A 64 -2.31 -8.90 6.78
CA LEU A 64 -0.88 -9.26 6.80
C LEU A 64 -0.65 -10.65 6.23
N ILE A 65 -1.42 -11.64 6.67
CA ILE A 65 -1.32 -13.02 6.18
C ILE A 65 -1.64 -13.06 4.68
N LEU A 66 -2.70 -12.38 4.26
CA LEU A 66 -3.09 -12.30 2.85
C LEU A 66 -2.01 -11.61 2.00
N GLY A 67 -1.43 -10.52 2.51
CA GLY A 67 -0.34 -9.81 1.84
C GLY A 67 0.91 -10.67 1.70
N GLN A 68 1.29 -11.39 2.74
CA GLN A 68 2.41 -12.34 2.72
C GLN A 68 2.15 -13.48 1.73
N PHE A 69 0.94 -14.06 1.74
CA PHE A 69 0.55 -15.10 0.80
C PHE A 69 0.67 -14.63 -0.65
N LEU A 70 0.17 -13.44 -0.97
CA LEU A 70 0.27 -12.87 -2.31
C LEU A 70 1.72 -12.54 -2.69
N LEU A 71 2.52 -12.04 -1.76
CA LEU A 71 3.94 -11.80 -2.00
C LEU A 71 4.66 -13.12 -2.32
N SER A 72 4.42 -14.20 -1.56
CA SER A 72 4.99 -15.52 -1.83
C SER A 72 4.56 -16.05 -3.20
N LYS A 73 3.28 -15.89 -3.57
CA LYS A 73 2.78 -16.26 -4.91
C LYS A 73 3.55 -15.56 -6.02
N VAL A 74 3.75 -14.26 -5.91
CA VAL A 74 4.48 -13.47 -6.92
C VAL A 74 5.94 -13.89 -7.02
N VAL A 75 6.59 -14.19 -5.87
CA VAL A 75 7.97 -14.70 -5.83
C VAL A 75 8.09 -16.06 -6.53
N LEU A 76 7.11 -16.94 -6.37
CA LEU A 76 7.09 -18.25 -7.03
C LEU A 76 6.92 -18.13 -8.56
N GLU A 77 6.13 -17.16 -9.03
CA GLU A 77 5.91 -16.94 -10.46
C GLU A 77 7.06 -16.18 -11.15
N GLY A 78 7.65 -15.21 -10.47
CA GLY A 78 8.64 -14.29 -11.04
C GLY A 78 10.10 -14.62 -10.75
N GLY A 79 10.37 -15.43 -9.70
CA GLY A 79 11.71 -15.68 -9.19
C GLY A 79 12.34 -14.47 -8.48
N LEU A 80 13.31 -14.72 -7.60
CA LEU A 80 13.90 -13.69 -6.73
C LEU A 80 14.63 -12.58 -7.50
N VAL A 81 15.21 -12.90 -8.67
CA VAL A 81 16.00 -11.98 -9.50
C VAL A 81 15.14 -10.84 -10.06
N ARG A 82 13.85 -11.11 -10.28
CA ARG A 82 12.90 -10.15 -10.86
C ARG A 82 12.38 -9.14 -9.84
N LEU A 83 12.52 -9.44 -8.55
CA LEU A 83 12.20 -8.51 -7.44
C LEU A 83 13.13 -7.29 -7.40
N LEU A 84 14.32 -7.40 -8.00
CA LEU A 84 15.25 -6.28 -8.12
C LEU A 84 15.01 -5.44 -9.38
N SER A 85 14.18 -5.92 -10.32
CA SER A 85 13.78 -5.16 -11.49
C SER A 85 12.73 -4.13 -11.10
N MET A 86 13.05 -2.84 -11.23
CA MET A 86 12.13 -1.73 -10.91
C MET A 86 11.22 -1.35 -12.08
N ASP A 87 11.03 -2.24 -13.07
CA ASP A 87 10.13 -1.94 -14.19
C ASP A 87 8.66 -2.11 -13.77
N LEU A 88 8.04 -0.99 -13.37
CA LEU A 88 6.64 -0.91 -12.95
C LEU A 88 5.64 -1.22 -14.08
N ARG A 89 6.07 -1.31 -15.35
CA ARG A 89 5.23 -1.80 -16.44
C ARG A 89 4.96 -3.29 -16.32
N GLU A 90 5.85 -3.99 -15.65
CA GLU A 90 5.72 -5.41 -15.45
C GLU A 90 4.72 -5.72 -14.33
N ARG A 91 3.77 -6.61 -14.62
CA ARG A 91 2.72 -6.98 -13.68
C ARG A 91 3.28 -7.52 -12.36
N LEU A 92 4.28 -8.40 -12.41
CA LEU A 92 4.84 -9.06 -11.23
C LEU A 92 5.59 -8.07 -10.31
N VAL A 93 6.25 -7.07 -10.89
CA VAL A 93 6.93 -6.01 -10.13
C VAL A 93 5.89 -5.17 -9.37
N ARG A 94 4.79 -4.79 -10.04
CA ARG A 94 3.68 -4.05 -9.41
C ARG A 94 3.03 -4.84 -8.28
N GLU A 95 2.79 -6.13 -8.49
CA GLU A 95 2.20 -7.03 -7.50
C GLU A 95 3.13 -7.21 -6.28
N THR A 96 4.44 -7.36 -6.50
CA THR A 96 5.45 -7.42 -5.44
C THR A 96 5.47 -6.15 -4.60
N ILE A 97 5.62 -4.99 -5.26
CA ILE A 97 5.72 -3.70 -4.59
C ILE A 97 4.42 -3.39 -3.83
N GLY A 98 3.28 -3.67 -4.45
CA GLY A 98 1.97 -3.46 -3.87
C GLY A 98 1.72 -4.28 -2.60
N SER A 99 1.99 -5.59 -2.65
CA SER A 99 1.87 -6.48 -1.49
C SER A 99 2.87 -6.11 -0.38
N ALA A 100 4.13 -5.82 -0.72
CA ALA A 100 5.13 -5.37 0.24
C ALA A 100 4.70 -4.07 0.95
N LEU A 101 4.16 -3.10 0.20
CA LEU A 101 3.69 -1.83 0.72
C LEU A 101 2.49 -1.99 1.67
N VAL A 102 1.58 -2.93 1.38
CA VAL A 102 0.49 -3.30 2.31
C VAL A 102 1.04 -3.92 3.59
N ILE A 103 1.97 -4.88 3.50
CA ILE A 103 2.55 -5.54 4.68
C ILE A 103 3.18 -4.51 5.61
N VAL A 104 4.05 -3.64 5.08
CA VAL A 104 4.71 -2.59 5.87
C VAL A 104 3.68 -1.62 6.46
N CYS A 105 2.65 -1.26 5.68
CA CYS A 105 1.57 -0.41 6.17
C CYS A 105 0.83 -1.05 7.36
N MET A 106 0.43 -2.31 7.26
CA MET A 106 -0.30 -3.01 8.33
C MET A 106 0.54 -3.15 9.59
N ILE A 107 1.85 -3.42 9.48
CA ILE A 107 2.77 -3.46 10.63
C ILE A 107 2.76 -2.11 11.37
N PHE A 108 2.88 -1.00 10.63
CA PHE A 108 2.83 0.33 11.24
C PHE A 108 1.45 0.65 11.84
N GLN A 109 0.37 0.23 11.17
CA GLN A 109 -0.99 0.46 11.66
C GLN A 109 -1.27 -0.29 12.96
N ILE A 110 -0.92 -1.58 13.04
CA ILE A 110 -1.07 -2.37 14.28
C ILE A 110 -0.20 -1.80 15.40
N SER A 111 1.04 -1.42 15.10
CA SER A 111 1.97 -0.82 16.08
C SER A 111 1.44 0.51 16.62
N ALA A 112 0.84 1.33 15.75
CA ALA A 112 0.21 2.58 16.14
C ALA A 112 -1.01 2.32 17.04
N SER A 113 -1.91 1.42 16.64
CA SER A 113 -3.11 1.07 17.42
C SER A 113 -2.76 0.54 18.81
N ALA A 114 -1.75 -0.33 18.92
CA ALA A 114 -1.30 -0.88 20.19
C ALA A 114 -0.71 0.20 21.13
N SER A 115 -0.05 1.22 20.55
CA SER A 115 0.44 2.36 21.33
C SER A 115 -0.71 3.20 21.87
N PHE A 116 -1.75 3.44 21.07
CA PHE A 116 -2.92 4.21 21.49
C PHE A 116 -3.79 3.54 22.55
N ASP A 117 -3.96 2.22 22.45
CA ASP A 117 -4.71 1.45 23.43
C ASP A 117 -4.00 1.48 24.79
N ARG A 118 -2.68 1.25 24.80
CA ARG A 118 -1.84 1.27 26.01
C ARG A 118 -1.87 2.62 26.73
N ASP A 119 -1.90 3.71 25.98
CA ASP A 119 -1.91 5.05 26.57
C ASP A 119 -3.32 5.54 26.96
N SER A 120 -4.37 5.07 26.28
CA SER A 120 -5.76 5.22 26.75
C SER A 120 -5.98 4.52 28.09
N ALA A 121 -5.43 3.30 28.26
CA ALA A 121 -5.47 2.56 29.52
C ALA A 121 -4.70 3.27 30.67
N LYS A 122 -3.74 4.15 30.35
CA LYS A 122 -2.90 4.87 31.33
C LYS A 122 -3.30 6.33 31.56
N GLN A 123 -4.35 6.85 30.89
CA GLN A 123 -4.74 8.27 30.91
C GLN A 123 -3.59 9.27 30.64
N VAL A 124 -2.56 8.87 29.89
CA VAL A 124 -1.44 9.76 29.52
C VAL A 124 -1.76 10.39 28.16
N LYS A 125 -1.68 11.72 28.08
CA LYS A 125 -1.92 12.50 26.85
C LYS A 125 -0.96 12.03 25.74
N THR A 126 -1.49 11.29 24.76
CA THR A 126 -0.63 10.51 23.86
C THR A 126 -0.35 11.14 22.51
N GLU A 127 0.93 11.22 22.18
CA GLU A 127 1.42 11.32 20.81
C GLU A 127 1.82 9.92 20.29
N VAL A 128 1.49 9.61 19.03
CA VAL A 128 2.05 8.43 18.34
C VAL A 128 3.58 8.43 18.51
N ALA A 129 4.19 7.28 18.75
CA ALA A 129 5.65 7.15 18.76
C ALA A 129 6.25 7.84 17.51
N PRO A 130 7.29 8.67 17.66
CA PRO A 130 7.86 9.43 16.54
C PRO A 130 8.29 8.51 15.39
N ALA A 131 8.87 7.35 15.69
CA ALA A 131 9.25 6.35 14.69
C ALA A 131 8.08 5.92 13.79
N THR A 132 6.90 5.66 14.36
CA THR A 132 5.71 5.28 13.58
C THR A 132 5.14 6.45 12.78
N LYS A 133 5.21 7.69 13.31
CA LYS A 133 4.79 8.90 12.56
C LYS A 133 5.66 9.10 11.32
N TYR A 134 6.98 9.11 11.50
CA TYR A 134 7.93 9.32 10.41
C TYR A 134 7.93 8.13 9.44
N GLY A 135 7.79 6.89 9.95
CA GLY A 135 7.67 5.69 9.12
C GLY A 135 6.45 5.73 8.21
N MET A 136 5.27 6.11 8.73
CA MET A 136 4.07 6.27 7.91
C MET A 136 4.21 7.40 6.88
N ALA A 137 4.83 8.52 7.26
CA ALA A 137 5.08 9.62 6.31
C ALA A 137 6.02 9.21 5.18
N MET A 138 7.10 8.48 5.49
CA MET A 138 8.01 7.94 4.50
C MET A 138 7.31 6.93 3.58
N LEU A 139 6.45 6.06 4.15
CA LEU A 139 5.68 5.08 3.39
C LEU A 139 4.73 5.75 2.39
N VAL A 140 4.03 6.82 2.82
CA VAL A 140 3.21 7.64 1.92
C VAL A 140 4.05 8.26 0.81
N GLY A 141 5.20 8.84 1.15
CA GLY A 141 6.12 9.43 0.16
C GLY A 141 6.57 8.42 -0.89
N ILE A 142 6.93 7.20 -0.46
CA ILE A 142 7.30 6.10 -1.36
C ILE A 142 6.12 5.68 -2.23
N GLY A 143 4.94 5.46 -1.64
CA GLY A 143 3.76 5.02 -2.38
C GLY A 143 3.33 6.02 -3.46
N TYR A 144 3.22 7.30 -3.11
CA TYR A 144 2.86 8.35 -4.08
C TYR A 144 3.98 8.60 -5.10
N GLY A 145 5.25 8.51 -4.69
CA GLY A 145 6.39 8.60 -5.61
C GLY A 145 6.36 7.50 -6.67
N LEU A 146 6.11 6.25 -6.27
CA LEU A 146 5.94 5.11 -7.18
C LEU A 146 4.75 5.32 -8.13
N SER A 147 3.62 5.82 -7.60
CA SER A 147 2.43 6.13 -8.40
C SER A 147 2.70 7.20 -9.46
N ALA A 148 3.46 8.24 -9.09
CA ALA A 148 3.88 9.29 -10.01
C ALA A 148 4.84 8.78 -11.09
N MET A 149 5.82 7.94 -10.72
CA MET A 149 6.74 7.32 -11.69
C MET A 149 6.00 6.44 -12.70
N PHE A 150 5.01 5.67 -12.25
CA PHE A 150 4.17 4.86 -13.13
C PHE A 150 3.43 5.73 -14.15
N LEU A 151 2.82 6.83 -13.70
CA LEU A 151 2.07 7.75 -14.56
C LEU A 151 2.95 8.51 -15.55
N MET A 152 4.16 8.90 -15.14
CA MET A 152 5.15 9.48 -16.04
C MET A 152 5.62 8.46 -17.10
N SER A 153 5.92 7.23 -16.68
CA SER A 153 6.31 6.17 -17.60
C SER A 153 5.20 5.84 -18.60
N SER A 154 3.93 5.80 -18.17
CA SER A 154 2.80 5.52 -19.06
C SER A 154 2.56 6.60 -20.11
N ASN A 155 2.76 7.88 -19.75
CA ASN A 155 2.54 9.02 -20.65
C ASN A 155 3.66 9.25 -21.69
N VAL A 156 4.83 8.66 -21.51
CA VAL A 156 5.93 8.72 -22.51
C VAL A 156 5.74 7.68 -23.63
N GLY A 157 4.87 6.68 -23.43
CA GLY A 157 4.59 5.61 -24.40
C GLY A 157 3.89 5.98 -25.72
N PRO A 158 3.07 7.04 -25.84
CA PRO A 158 2.39 7.35 -27.11
C PRO A 158 3.25 8.16 -28.10
N ILE A 159 4.24 8.93 -27.63
CA ILE A 159 4.93 9.92 -28.49
C ILE A 159 6.04 9.26 -29.35
N MET A 160 6.57 8.11 -28.94
CA MET A 160 7.63 7.42 -29.69
C MET A 160 7.13 6.40 -30.71
N LYS A 161 5.80 6.23 -30.86
CA LYS A 161 5.20 5.34 -31.87
C LYS A 161 4.71 6.06 -33.13
N SER A 162 4.73 7.39 -33.18
CA SER A 162 4.30 8.15 -34.37
C SER A 162 5.42 8.40 -35.38
N ASN A 163 6.70 8.15 -35.03
CA ASN A 163 7.83 8.54 -35.89
C ASN A 163 8.45 7.41 -36.72
N THR A 164 7.85 6.22 -36.73
CA THR A 164 8.33 5.07 -37.52
C THR A 164 7.38 4.64 -38.64
N ARG A 165 6.27 5.35 -38.88
CA ARG A 165 5.33 5.04 -39.97
C ARG A 165 5.40 6.03 -41.14
N PHE A 166 6.58 6.61 -41.41
CA PHE A 166 6.80 7.56 -42.50
C PHE A 166 8.07 7.28 -43.31
N LYS A 167 8.57 6.03 -43.29
CA LYS A 167 9.77 5.63 -44.03
C LYS A 167 9.60 4.49 -45.03
N ASP A 168 8.36 4.04 -45.26
CA ASP A 168 8.03 3.00 -46.23
C ASP A 168 6.97 3.51 -47.23
N THR A 169 7.36 4.45 -48.08
CA THR A 169 6.74 4.78 -49.39
C THR A 169 7.81 5.44 -50.24
#